data_AF-A0A928XRR9-F1
#
_entry.id   AF-A0A928XRR9-F1
#
_cell.length_a   1.000
_cell.length_b   1.000
_cell.length_c   1.000
_cell.angle_alpha   90.00
_cell.angle_beta   90.00
_cell.angle_gamma   90.00
#
_symmetry.space_group_name_H-M   'P 1'
#
loop_
_entity.id
_entity.type
_entity.pdbx_description
1 polymer ?
#
loop_
_entity_poly.entity_id
_entity_poly.type
_entity_poly.pdbx_seq_one_letter_code
_entity_poly.pdbx_strand_id
1 'polypeptide(L)'
;MTMEQNDQRTALVVMEAGARWPSYTRELAGRASSAVVESQPASESLDEFATRVVGRVARLAERSVTVPVAILAASQRIDPEARRARYEIARNVVALMAQNDGGELLIMGDEHFGDEVRHELVAFAGALCDGLAGSAVSVRVRFGSGQSGMRSLGAPPSSRSSVAGGSG
;
A
#
# COMPACT_ATOMS: atom_id res chain seq x y z
N MET A 1 -2.61 -30.67 -22.85
CA MET A 1 -2.65 -30.39 -21.40
C MET A 1 -2.33 -28.91 -21.26
N THR A 2 -3.35 -28.07 -21.30
CA THR A 2 -3.20 -26.61 -21.28
C THR A 2 -2.84 -26.21 -19.85
N MET A 3 -1.63 -25.70 -19.65
CA MET A 3 -1.28 -25.04 -18.40
C MET A 3 -2.19 -23.81 -18.25
N GLU A 4 -3.19 -23.89 -17.39
CA GLU A 4 -3.69 -22.68 -16.73
C GLU A 4 -2.52 -22.13 -15.91
N GLN A 5 -1.69 -21.31 -16.54
CA GLN A 5 -0.88 -20.34 -15.80
C GLN A 5 -1.91 -19.44 -15.12
N ASN A 6 -2.20 -19.75 -13.87
CA ASN A 6 -3.00 -18.90 -13.02
C ASN A 6 -2.19 -17.60 -12.85
N ASP A 7 -2.48 -16.61 -13.69
CA ASP A 7 -1.94 -15.25 -13.62
C ASP A 7 -2.06 -14.76 -12.17
N GLN A 8 -1.00 -14.94 -11.38
CA GLN A 8 -1.05 -14.61 -9.97
C GLN A 8 -0.95 -13.09 -9.85
N ARG A 9 -2.09 -12.42 -9.92
CA ARG A 9 -2.21 -10.97 -9.78
C ARG A 9 -2.22 -10.59 -8.31
N THR A 10 -1.24 -9.80 -7.90
CA THR A 10 -1.05 -9.40 -6.51
C THR A 10 -1.11 -7.88 -6.39
N ALA A 11 -1.97 -7.37 -5.52
CA ALA A 11 -1.92 -5.96 -5.13
C ALA A 11 -0.79 -5.76 -4.11
N LEU A 12 0.02 -4.72 -4.29
CA LEU A 12 1.06 -4.35 -3.32
C LEU A 12 0.62 -3.12 -2.54
N VAL A 13 0.60 -3.18 -1.21
CA VAL A 13 0.31 -2.04 -0.35
C VAL A 13 1.52 -1.78 0.51
N VAL A 14 2.13 -0.60 0.34
CA VAL A 14 3.26 -0.11 1.13
C VAL A 14 2.77 1.01 2.02
N MET A 15 3.00 0.89 3.33
CA MET A 15 2.53 1.86 4.31
C MET A 15 3.67 2.36 5.19
N GLU A 16 3.95 3.65 5.10
CA GLU A 16 4.89 4.33 6.00
C GLU A 16 4.32 4.44 7.42
N ALA A 17 5.21 4.59 8.40
CA ALA A 17 4.82 4.80 9.78
C ALA A 17 4.00 6.10 9.90
N GLY A 18 2.83 6.01 10.52
CA GLY A 18 1.89 7.13 10.65
C GLY A 18 1.01 7.38 9.42
N ALA A 19 1.18 6.64 8.33
CA ALA A 19 0.24 6.66 7.22
C ALA A 19 -1.08 6.00 7.62
N ARG A 20 -2.20 6.50 7.07
CA ARG A 20 -3.51 5.89 7.28
C ARG A 20 -3.77 4.73 6.34
N TRP A 21 -4.57 3.78 6.79
CA TRP A 21 -5.03 2.69 5.95
C TRP A 21 -5.82 3.23 4.74
N PRO A 22 -5.49 2.81 3.52
CA PRO A 22 -6.23 3.17 2.32
C PRO A 22 -7.71 2.78 2.40
N SER A 23 -8.62 3.76 2.39
CA SER A 23 -10.06 3.49 2.27
C SER A 23 -10.43 2.82 0.93
N TYR A 24 -9.52 2.90 -0.04
CA TYR A 24 -9.62 2.36 -1.39
C TYR A 24 -9.22 0.89 -1.54
N THR A 25 -8.83 0.18 -0.46
CA THR A 25 -8.43 -1.23 -0.58
C THR A 25 -9.54 -2.15 -1.12
N ARG A 26 -10.82 -1.75 -1.02
CA ARG A 26 -11.92 -2.50 -1.64
C ARG A 26 -11.84 -2.54 -3.16
N GLU A 27 -11.30 -1.50 -3.79
CA GLU A 27 -11.14 -1.44 -5.25
C GLU A 27 -9.96 -2.30 -5.73
N LEU A 28 -9.04 -2.65 -4.83
CA LEU A 28 -7.98 -3.63 -5.11
C LEU A 28 -8.53 -5.04 -5.29
N ALA A 29 -9.62 -5.39 -4.59
CA ALA A 29 -10.20 -6.73 -4.61
C ALA A 29 -10.71 -7.16 -6.01
N GLY A 30 -11.04 -6.21 -6.87
CA GLY A 30 -11.41 -6.48 -8.27
C GLY A 30 -10.23 -6.59 -9.24
N ARG A 31 -9.02 -6.19 -8.83
CA ARG A 31 -7.85 -6.08 -9.70
C ARG A 31 -6.79 -7.13 -9.44
N ALA A 32 -6.80 -7.74 -8.26
CA ALA A 32 -5.84 -8.74 -7.84
C ALA A 32 -6.53 -9.86 -7.05
N SER A 33 -6.07 -11.09 -7.22
CA SER A 33 -6.57 -12.26 -6.48
C SER A 33 -5.97 -12.38 -5.08
N SER A 34 -4.89 -11.65 -4.81
CA SER A 34 -4.23 -11.60 -3.50
C SER A 34 -3.63 -10.21 -3.23
N ALA A 35 -3.26 -9.95 -1.98
CA ALA A 35 -2.61 -8.71 -1.58
C ALA A 35 -1.38 -9.00 -0.71
N VAL A 36 -0.30 -8.26 -0.95
CA VAL A 36 0.88 -8.19 -0.09
C VAL A 36 0.93 -6.82 0.54
N VAL A 37 1.06 -6.78 1.87
CA VAL A 37 1.13 -5.55 2.64
C VAL A 37 2.48 -5.45 3.32
N GLU A 38 3.24 -4.41 3.01
CA GLU A 38 4.47 -4.05 3.69
C GLU A 38 4.19 -2.78 4.49
N SER A 39 4.11 -2.91 5.82
CA SER A 39 3.95 -1.77 6.72
C SER A 39 5.25 -1.51 7.47
N GLN A 40 5.58 -0.23 7.69
CA GLN A 40 6.73 0.20 8.45
C GLN A 40 6.39 0.22 9.96
N PRO A 41 7.05 -0.59 10.80
CA PRO A 41 6.98 -0.44 12.24
C PRO A 41 7.55 0.91 12.68
N ALA A 42 7.03 1.49 13.76
CA ALA A 42 7.52 2.78 14.28
C ALA A 42 9.01 2.77 14.69
N SER A 43 9.58 1.59 14.94
CA SER A 43 11.00 1.41 15.27
C SER A 43 11.92 1.25 14.06
N GLU A 44 11.37 1.07 12.86
CA GLU A 44 12.14 0.86 11.62
C GLU A 44 12.38 2.21 10.94
N SER A 45 13.62 2.48 10.53
CA SER A 45 13.94 3.67 9.73
C SER A 45 13.32 3.58 8.32
N LEU A 46 13.18 4.71 7.64
CA LEU A 46 12.62 4.70 6.27
C LEU A 46 13.55 3.99 5.28
N ASP A 47 14.86 4.07 5.51
CA ASP A 47 15.86 3.40 4.68
C ASP A 47 15.85 1.87 4.83
N GLU A 48 15.73 1.37 6.06
CA GLU A 48 15.54 -0.07 6.32
C GLU A 48 14.24 -0.56 5.71
N PHE A 49 13.17 0.23 5.87
CA PHE A 49 11.87 -0.07 5.27
C PHE A 49 11.93 -0.13 3.75
N ALA A 50 12.57 0.86 3.10
CA ALA A 50 12.76 0.88 1.66
C ALA A 50 13.55 -0.34 1.19
N THR A 51 14.65 -0.67 1.87
CA THR A 51 15.46 -1.87 1.56
C THR A 51 14.62 -3.14 1.61
N ARG A 52 13.80 -3.30 2.66
CA ARG A 52 12.91 -4.45 2.83
C ARG A 52 11.83 -4.53 1.74
N VAL A 53 11.20 -3.41 1.41
CA VAL A 53 10.17 -3.31 0.37
C VAL A 53 10.77 -3.60 -1.00
N VAL A 54 11.94 -3.03 -1.33
CA VAL A 54 12.65 -3.32 -2.59
C VAL A 54 13.01 -4.80 -2.68
N GLY A 55 13.51 -5.40 -1.60
CA GLY A 55 13.75 -6.85 -1.56
C GLY A 55 12.47 -7.68 -1.75
N ARG A 56 11.30 -7.20 -1.29
CA ARG A 56 10.01 -7.84 -1.60
C ARG A 56 9.65 -7.71 -3.07
N VAL A 57 9.80 -6.53 -3.65
CA VAL A 57 9.51 -6.26 -5.07
C VAL A 57 10.39 -7.13 -5.98
N ALA A 58 11.69 -7.26 -5.66
CA ALA A 58 12.60 -8.15 -6.39
C ALA A 58 12.12 -9.61 -6.37
N ARG A 59 11.70 -10.13 -5.21
CA ARG A 59 11.13 -11.49 -5.10
C ARG A 59 9.82 -11.68 -5.87
N LEU A 60 9.01 -10.62 -6.03
CA LEU A 60 7.82 -10.66 -6.87
C LEU A 60 8.20 -10.73 -8.35
N ALA A 61 9.20 -9.95 -8.76
CA ALA A 61 9.75 -9.98 -10.11
C ALA A 61 10.34 -11.35 -10.48
N GLU A 62 11.17 -11.92 -9.61
CA GLU A 62 11.80 -13.24 -9.80
C GLU A 62 10.79 -14.38 -9.98
N ARG A 63 9.58 -14.21 -9.41
CA ARG A 63 8.48 -15.18 -9.48
C ARG A 63 7.49 -14.87 -10.59
N SER A 64 7.78 -13.88 -11.44
CA SER A 64 6.88 -13.39 -12.49
C SER A 64 5.47 -13.07 -11.98
N VAL A 65 5.38 -12.49 -10.78
CA VAL A 65 4.10 -12.08 -10.19
C VAL A 65 3.67 -10.75 -10.79
N THR A 66 2.53 -10.72 -11.47
CA THR A 66 1.93 -9.49 -11.99
C THR A 66 1.41 -8.61 -10.84
N VAL A 67 1.82 -7.35 -10.81
CA VAL A 67 1.33 -6.34 -9.85
C VAL A 67 0.51 -5.28 -10.61
N PRO A 68 -0.79 -5.50 -10.86
CA PRO A 68 -1.58 -4.57 -11.67
C PRO A 68 -1.91 -3.27 -10.93
N VAL A 69 -1.71 -3.24 -9.60
CA VAL A 69 -1.95 -2.08 -8.75
C VAL A 69 -1.04 -2.12 -7.52
N ALA A 70 -0.47 -0.98 -7.19
CA ALA A 70 0.23 -0.75 -5.94
C ALA A 70 -0.24 0.54 -5.27
N ILE A 71 -0.23 0.55 -3.94
CA ILE A 71 -0.50 1.73 -3.13
C ILE A 71 0.74 2.04 -2.30
N LEU A 72 1.20 3.30 -2.34
CA LEU A 72 2.15 3.86 -1.40
C LEU A 72 1.42 4.85 -0.49
N ALA A 73 1.08 4.43 0.72
CA ALA A 73 0.50 5.30 1.74
C ALA A 73 1.64 6.02 2.47
N ALA A 74 1.78 7.31 2.20
CA ALA A 74 2.85 8.14 2.69
C ALA A 74 2.53 8.76 4.06
N SER A 75 3.57 9.01 4.84
CA SER A 75 3.54 9.81 6.06
C SER A 75 3.63 11.32 5.75
N GLN A 76 3.60 12.16 6.78
CA GLN A 76 3.78 13.61 6.65
C GLN A 76 5.23 14.05 6.45
N ARG A 77 6.19 13.12 6.52
CA ARG A 77 7.61 13.44 6.42
C ARG A 77 7.95 13.94 5.02
N ILE A 78 8.74 15.00 4.93
CA ILE A 78 9.24 15.59 3.67
C ILE A 78 10.75 15.85 3.70
N ASP A 79 11.44 15.33 4.71
CA ASP A 79 12.89 15.39 4.80
C ASP A 79 13.56 14.54 3.68
N PRO A 80 14.84 14.77 3.39
CA PRO A 80 15.54 14.09 2.29
C PRO A 80 15.54 12.56 2.38
N GLU A 81 15.59 11.99 3.58
CA GLU A 81 15.51 10.53 3.80
C GLU A 81 14.16 10.01 3.30
N ALA A 82 13.06 10.65 3.71
CA ALA A 82 11.72 10.26 3.27
C ALA A 82 11.52 10.41 1.77
N ARG A 83 12.10 11.44 1.13
CA ARG A 83 12.04 11.60 -0.33
C ARG A 83 12.79 10.48 -1.04
N ARG A 84 14.01 10.18 -0.58
CA ARG A 84 14.87 9.13 -1.14
C ARG A 84 14.22 7.76 -1.04
N ALA A 85 13.75 7.37 0.15
CA ALA A 85 13.11 6.09 0.41
C ALA A 85 11.86 5.90 -0.48
N ARG A 86 10.98 6.91 -0.57
CA ARG A 86 9.79 6.86 -1.43
C ARG A 86 10.16 6.69 -2.90
N TYR A 87 11.17 7.40 -3.37
CA TYR A 87 11.64 7.30 -4.76
C TYR A 87 12.23 5.93 -5.07
N GLU A 88 13.02 5.39 -4.15
CA GLU A 88 13.59 4.05 -4.27
C GLU A 88 12.51 2.97 -4.34
N ILE A 89 11.53 3.02 -3.44
CA ILE A 89 10.37 2.11 -3.45
C ILE A 89 9.58 2.26 -4.75
N ALA A 90 9.14 3.48 -5.07
CA ALA A 90 8.23 3.72 -6.19
C ALA A 90 8.87 3.34 -7.53
N ARG A 91 10.16 3.64 -7.75
CA ARG A 91 10.85 3.25 -8.99
C ARG A 91 10.92 1.74 -9.17
N ASN A 92 11.22 1.00 -8.11
CA ASN A 92 11.27 -0.46 -8.20
C ASN A 92 9.89 -1.06 -8.46
N VAL A 93 8.84 -0.53 -7.82
CA VAL A 93 7.46 -0.95 -8.06
C VAL A 93 7.03 -0.65 -9.51
N VAL A 94 7.32 0.55 -9.99
CA VAL A 94 7.02 0.97 -11.36
C VAL A 94 7.78 0.13 -12.39
N ALA A 95 9.05 -0.17 -12.13
CA ALA A 95 9.85 -1.04 -13.01
C ALA A 95 9.25 -2.46 -13.08
N LEU A 96 8.80 -3.01 -11.95
CA LEU A 96 8.10 -4.29 -11.91
C LEU A 96 6.78 -4.25 -12.72
N MET A 97 6.01 -3.18 -12.61
CA MET A 97 4.77 -3.00 -13.39
C MET A 97 5.05 -2.91 -14.89
N ALA A 98 6.06 -2.14 -15.28
CA ALA A 98 6.43 -1.96 -16.69
C ALA A 98 6.87 -3.29 -17.35
N GLN A 99 7.37 -4.24 -16.58
CA GLN A 99 7.71 -5.60 -17.05
C GLN A 99 6.48 -6.49 -17.26
N ASN A 100 5.33 -6.17 -16.66
CA ASN A 100 4.13 -7.01 -16.60
C ASN A 100 2.90 -6.29 -17.18
N ASP A 101 3.02 -5.82 -18.43
CA ASP A 101 1.95 -5.13 -19.20
C ASP A 101 1.45 -3.80 -18.60
N GLY A 102 2.16 -3.25 -17.61
CA GLY A 102 1.85 -1.97 -16.99
C GLY A 102 1.13 -2.11 -15.65
N GLY A 103 0.40 -1.06 -15.28
CA GLY A 103 -0.30 -1.04 -13.99
C GLY A 103 -0.54 0.36 -13.46
N GLU A 104 -0.84 0.42 -12.17
CA GLU A 104 -1.09 1.69 -11.50
C GLU A 104 -0.41 1.77 -10.14
N LEU A 105 0.38 2.83 -9.94
CA LEU A 105 0.85 3.25 -8.64
C LEU A 105 -0.02 4.39 -8.09
N LEU A 106 -0.70 4.14 -6.98
CA LEU A 106 -1.44 5.13 -6.21
C LEU A 106 -0.59 5.63 -5.05
N ILE A 107 -0.25 6.91 -5.05
CA ILE A 107 0.39 7.60 -3.93
C ILE A 107 -0.70 8.24 -3.09
N MET A 108 -0.78 7.88 -1.81
CA MET A 108 -1.85 8.36 -0.94
C MET A 108 -1.31 9.15 0.24
N GLY A 109 -1.89 10.33 0.46
CA GLY A 109 -1.71 11.13 1.66
C GLY A 109 -3.00 11.29 2.43
N ASP A 110 -2.90 11.70 3.68
CA ASP A 110 -4.06 12.08 4.49
C ASP A 110 -4.66 13.40 3.97
N GLU A 111 -5.99 13.54 4.06
CA GLU A 111 -6.66 14.79 3.70
C GLU A 111 -6.29 15.98 4.61
N HIS A 112 -5.73 15.74 5.79
CA HIS A 112 -5.28 16.78 6.71
C HIS A 112 -3.79 17.12 6.54
N PHE A 113 -3.10 16.57 5.55
CA PHE A 113 -1.74 16.99 5.23
C PHE A 113 -1.74 18.47 4.84
N GLY A 114 -0.77 19.22 5.37
CA GLY A 114 -0.54 20.61 4.98
C GLY A 114 -0.11 20.73 3.52
N ASP A 115 -0.26 21.93 2.97
CA ASP A 115 -0.02 22.20 1.55
C ASP A 115 1.40 21.85 1.08
N GLU A 116 2.40 22.06 1.95
CA GLU A 116 3.79 21.71 1.65
C GLU A 116 3.96 20.21 1.38
N VAL A 117 3.39 19.35 2.25
CA VAL A 117 3.45 17.89 2.11
C VAL A 117 2.68 17.44 0.87
N ARG A 118 1.52 18.05 0.61
CA ARG A 118 0.70 17.77 -0.57
C ARG A 118 1.46 18.12 -1.86
N HIS A 119 2.09 19.29 -1.90
CA HIS A 119 2.90 19.73 -3.02
C HIS A 119 4.07 18.78 -3.25
N GLU A 120 4.78 18.37 -2.20
CA GLU A 120 5.88 17.43 -2.29
C GLU A 120 5.43 16.08 -2.88
N LEU A 121 4.28 15.54 -2.46
CA LEU A 121 3.74 14.29 -3.01
C LEU A 121 3.32 14.39 -4.48
N VAL A 122 2.80 15.55 -4.90
CA VAL A 122 2.47 15.81 -6.30
C VAL A 122 3.73 15.98 -7.14
N ALA A 123 4.72 16.74 -6.67
CA ALA A 123 6.02 16.91 -7.32
C ALA A 123 6.74 15.57 -7.46
N PHE A 124 6.70 14.75 -6.41
CA PHE A 124 7.21 13.38 -6.40
C PHE A 124 6.57 12.51 -7.49
N ALA A 125 5.23 12.55 -7.62
CA ALA A 125 4.54 11.83 -8.68
C ALA A 125 4.91 12.34 -10.08
N GLY A 126 5.06 13.66 -10.25
CA GLY A 126 5.53 14.27 -11.49
C GLY A 126 6.90 13.74 -11.90
N ALA A 127 7.86 13.74 -10.98
CA ALA A 127 9.21 13.23 -11.23
C ALA A 127 9.24 11.73 -11.59
N LEU A 128 8.30 10.93 -11.05
CA LEU A 128 8.16 9.53 -11.47
C LEU A 128 7.62 9.41 -12.91
N CYS A 129 6.66 10.26 -13.28
CA CYS A 129 6.09 10.27 -14.63
C CYS A 129 7.11 10.64 -15.72
N ASP A 130 8.07 11.52 -15.43
CA ASP A 130 9.12 11.89 -16.38
C ASP A 130 9.96 10.68 -16.84
N GLY A 131 10.13 9.70 -15.95
CA GLY A 131 10.81 8.44 -16.24
C GLY A 131 9.94 7.38 -16.93
N LEU A 132 8.66 7.66 -17.18
CA LEU A 132 7.66 6.68 -17.63
C LEU A 132 7.16 6.87 -19.05
N ALA A 133 7.75 7.79 -19.82
CA ALA A 133 7.36 8.04 -21.20
C ALA A 133 7.33 6.74 -22.04
N GLY A 134 6.15 6.40 -22.57
CA GLY A 134 5.93 5.19 -23.37
C GLY A 134 5.63 3.92 -22.58
N SER A 135 5.60 3.95 -21.24
CA SER A 135 5.18 2.80 -20.44
C SER A 135 3.65 2.74 -20.29
N ALA A 136 3.11 1.53 -20.06
CA ALA A 136 1.71 1.32 -19.70
C ALA A 136 1.44 1.52 -18.18
N VAL A 137 2.37 2.14 -17.46
CA VAL A 137 2.23 2.41 -16.02
C VAL A 137 1.65 3.80 -15.80
N SER A 138 0.63 3.88 -14.96
CA SER A 138 0.04 5.14 -14.50
C SER A 138 0.42 5.44 -13.06
N VAL A 139 0.66 6.71 -12.75
CA VAL A 139 0.90 7.19 -11.38
C VAL A 139 -0.17 8.21 -11.04
N ARG A 140 -0.84 8.02 -9.89
CA ARG A 140 -1.90 8.92 -9.42
C ARG A 140 -1.69 9.27 -7.96
N VAL A 141 -1.90 10.54 -7.62
CA VAL A 141 -1.89 11.03 -6.23
C VAL A 141 -3.31 11.21 -5.74
N ARG A 142 -3.60 10.76 -4.52
CA ARG A 142 -4.89 10.96 -3.86
C ARG A 142 -4.71 11.39 -2.42
N PHE A 143 -5.58 12.30 -1.99
CA PHE A 143 -5.72 12.69 -0.60
C PHE A 143 -7.11 12.28 -0.12
N GLY A 144 -7.19 11.66 1.05
CA GLY A 144 -8.50 11.25 1.56
C GLY A 144 -8.47 10.80 3.01
N SER A 145 -9.66 10.77 3.61
CA SER A 145 -9.90 10.18 4.92
C SER A 145 -9.68 8.66 4.86
N GLY A 146 -8.61 8.15 5.47
CA GLY A 146 -8.46 6.72 5.70
C GLY A 146 -9.45 6.24 6.77
N GLN A 147 -9.97 5.02 6.66
CA GLN A 147 -10.66 4.40 7.79
C GLN A 147 -9.60 4.01 8.82
N SER A 148 -9.73 4.52 10.05
CA SER A 148 -8.92 4.01 11.17
C SER A 148 -9.19 2.52 11.31
N GLY A 149 -8.20 1.68 11.07
CA GLY A 149 -8.33 0.22 10.93
C GLY A 149 -8.83 -0.55 12.16
N MET A 150 -9.26 0.13 13.23
CA MET A 150 -9.96 -0.48 14.36
C MET A 150 -11.46 -0.51 14.10
N ARG A 151 -11.93 -1.48 13.30
CA ARG A 151 -13.24 -2.07 13.61
C ARG A 151 -13.03 -2.86 14.90
N SER A 152 -13.55 -2.31 16.00
CA SER A 152 -13.73 -3.04 17.25
C SER A 152 -14.40 -4.38 16.91
N LEU A 153 -13.64 -5.47 16.98
CA LEU A 153 -14.23 -6.80 17.07
C LEU A 153 -15.08 -6.74 18.34
N GLY A 154 -16.39 -6.88 18.15
CA GLY A 154 -17.37 -6.74 19.21
C GLY A 154 -16.96 -7.52 20.45
N ALA A 155 -17.20 -6.92 21.62
CA ALA A 155 -16.99 -7.57 22.91
C ALA A 155 -17.55 -9.01 22.90
N PRO A 156 -16.84 -9.97 23.51
CA PRO A 156 -17.35 -11.34 23.61
C PRO A 156 -18.73 -11.33 24.28
N PRO A 157 -19.68 -12.18 23.84
CA PRO A 157 -20.99 -12.24 24.46
C PRO A 157 -20.81 -12.57 25.93
N SER A 158 -21.28 -11.67 26.79
CA SER A 158 -21.32 -11.88 28.23
C SER A 158 -22.14 -13.14 28.48
N SER A 159 -21.51 -14.17 29.04
CA SER A 159 -22.21 -15.36 29.52
C SER A 159 -23.30 -14.91 30.49
N ARG A 160 -24.56 -14.96 30.05
CA ARG A 160 -25.71 -14.91 30.95
C ARG A 160 -25.68 -16.20 31.76
N SER A 161 -25.07 -16.16 32.93
CA SER A 161 -25.32 -17.19 33.94
C SER A 161 -26.70 -16.91 34.53
N SER A 162 -27.68 -17.60 33.96
CA SER A 162 -29.02 -17.76 34.54
C SER A 162 -28.91 -18.81 35.63
N VAL A 163 -28.93 -18.40 36.89
CA VAL A 163 -29.35 -19.30 37.98
C VAL A 163 -30.63 -18.74 38.58
N ALA A 164 -31.70 -19.48 38.30
CA ALA A 164 -33.03 -19.26 38.80
C ALA A 164 -33.06 -19.42 40.33
N GLY A 165 -33.88 -18.60 40.98
CA GLY A 165 -34.27 -18.80 42.35
C GLY A 165 -35.07 -20.09 42.54
N GLY A 166 -34.98 -20.63 43.75
CA GLY A 166 -35.82 -21.70 44.25
C GLY A 166 -35.88 -21.60 45.76
N SER A 167 -36.93 -20.94 46.25
CA SER A 167 -37.34 -20.95 47.65
C SER A 167 -38.06 -22.26 47.97
N GLY A 168 -37.76 -22.82 49.14
CA GLY A 168 -38.47 -23.93 49.79
C GLY A 168 -37.97 -24.03 51.21
#